data_AF-A0A9E3KNM0-F1
#
_entry.id   AF-A0A9E3KNM0-F1
#
_cell.length_a   1.000
_cell.length_b   1.000
_cell.length_c   1.000
_cell.angle_alpha   90.00
_cell.angle_beta   90.00
_cell.angle_gamma   90.00
#
_symmetry.space_group_name_H-M   'P 1'
#
loop_
_entity.id
_entity.type
_entity.pdbx_description
1 polymer ?
#
loop_
_entity_poly.entity_id
_entity_poly.type
_entity_poly.pdbx_seq_one_letter_code
_entity_poly.pdbx_strand_id
1 'polypeptide(L)'
;MKLFLFNDIIPNPISENEITVALKNTIIEYKILKEKYPDYIDGIISSSQLSNIHLTDNLTLADSLELIDNKEIKNYSFSIFTKYPIEKFLDIDAVWAEGNEHYFVLDTVNKDALFIKIISNENGILFSLNLHTDLAKNSLIINSSNSTNFSVDNLYGLTPNTEFIEEIIKKEEISKLGNLDKLKQILNNPITSKKFENAFDKVSKEIQDLIIEGFETILNYRKNGFNIPETLLRNVTHKNHTISELKLRDPIAKRIYFTEIDGIYYLASLEDKPLKDRLTKEQSSHIKNAVSKIKELVN
;
A
#
# COMPACT_ATOMS: atom_id res chain seq x y z
N MET A 1 -5.32 -10.50 6.23
CA MET A 1 -3.99 -10.20 6.82
C MET A 1 -2.95 -10.49 5.75
N LYS A 2 -1.88 -9.70 5.68
CA LYS A 2 -0.75 -9.89 4.77
C LYS A 2 0.14 -11.00 5.33
N LEU A 3 0.43 -11.99 4.50
CA LEU A 3 1.31 -13.09 4.83
C LEU A 3 2.73 -12.74 4.45
N PHE A 4 3.68 -13.05 5.33
CA PHE A 4 5.10 -12.98 5.02
C PHE A 4 5.65 -14.39 4.90
N LEU A 5 6.47 -14.65 3.89
CA LEU A 5 7.17 -15.92 3.71
C LEU A 5 8.68 -15.69 3.86
N PHE A 6 9.33 -16.48 4.70
CA PHE A 6 10.79 -16.51 4.74
C PHE A 6 11.36 -17.03 3.43
N ASN A 7 12.17 -16.19 2.77
CA ASN A 7 12.89 -16.55 1.57
C ASN A 7 14.23 -17.21 1.97
N ASP A 8 14.32 -18.52 1.77
CA ASP A 8 15.49 -19.34 2.07
C ASP A 8 16.53 -19.36 0.94
N ILE A 9 16.37 -18.51 -0.08
CA ILE A 9 17.40 -18.30 -1.10
C ILE A 9 18.54 -17.46 -0.53
N ILE A 10 19.70 -18.11 -0.33
CA ILE A 10 20.93 -17.50 0.20
C ILE A 10 22.06 -17.56 -0.84
N PRO A 11 22.84 -16.47 -1.03
CA PRO A 11 24.03 -16.49 -1.88
C PRO A 11 25.14 -17.37 -1.30
N ASN A 12 25.98 -17.95 -2.16
CA ASN A 12 27.15 -18.72 -1.75
C ASN A 12 28.37 -18.23 -2.57
N PRO A 13 29.48 -17.80 -1.92
CA PRO A 13 29.76 -17.82 -0.48
C PRO A 13 29.13 -16.65 0.29
N ILE A 14 28.78 -16.89 1.56
CA ILE A 14 28.37 -15.85 2.52
C ILE A 14 28.82 -16.25 3.94
N SER A 15 29.18 -15.30 4.78
CA SER A 15 29.56 -15.60 6.16
C SER A 15 28.35 -15.70 7.10
N GLU A 16 28.48 -16.50 8.17
CA GLU A 16 27.45 -16.64 9.22
C GLU A 16 27.14 -15.30 9.90
N ASN A 17 28.14 -14.44 10.05
CA ASN A 17 27.98 -13.11 10.61
C ASN A 17 27.13 -12.20 9.70
N GLU A 18 27.36 -12.23 8.38
CA GLU A 18 26.54 -11.48 7.42
C GLU A 18 25.08 -11.93 7.45
N ILE A 19 24.84 -13.25 7.49
CA ILE A 19 23.50 -13.83 7.65
C ILE A 19 22.83 -13.31 8.92
N THR A 20 23.51 -13.41 10.06
CA THR A 20 22.95 -13.02 11.37
C THR A 20 22.62 -11.53 11.40
N VAL A 21 23.50 -10.68 10.86
CA VAL A 21 23.27 -9.23 10.78
C VAL A 21 22.09 -8.91 9.85
N ALA A 22 22.02 -9.50 8.66
CA ALA A 22 20.93 -9.27 7.72
C ALA A 22 19.58 -9.75 8.28
N LEU A 23 19.57 -10.91 8.96
CA LEU A 23 18.39 -11.44 9.63
C LEU A 23 17.91 -10.52 10.75
N LYS A 24 18.82 -10.08 11.63
CA LYS A 24 18.51 -9.11 12.69
C LYS A 24 17.91 -7.81 12.13
N ASN A 25 18.50 -7.25 11.08
CA ASN A 25 18.02 -6.01 10.47
C ASN A 25 16.61 -6.20 9.88
N THR A 26 16.37 -7.30 9.18
CA THR A 26 15.06 -7.60 8.58
C THR A 26 13.99 -7.83 9.65
N ILE A 27 14.34 -8.48 10.77
CA ILE A 27 13.44 -8.64 11.93
C ILE A 27 13.06 -7.28 12.54
N ILE A 28 14.03 -6.36 12.68
CA ILE A 28 13.79 -5.02 13.23
C ILE A 28 12.80 -4.26 12.34
N GLU A 29 13.03 -4.26 11.03
CA GLU A 29 12.15 -3.57 10.08
C GLU A 29 10.75 -4.21 10.01
N TYR A 30 10.67 -5.54 10.08
CA TYR A 30 9.39 -6.24 10.22
C TYR A 30 8.65 -5.85 11.50
N LYS A 31 9.37 -5.73 12.63
CA LYS A 31 8.81 -5.30 13.91
C LYS A 31 8.17 -3.92 13.81
N ILE A 32 8.86 -2.96 13.18
CA ILE A 32 8.35 -1.61 12.94
C ILE A 32 7.02 -1.66 12.15
N LEU A 33 6.97 -2.46 11.08
CA LEU A 33 5.74 -2.63 10.29
C LEU A 33 4.62 -3.26 11.12
N LYS A 34 4.91 -4.35 11.84
CA LYS A 34 3.91 -5.07 12.66
C LYS A 34 3.37 -4.21 13.80
N GLU A 35 4.19 -3.38 14.43
CA GLU A 35 3.75 -2.45 15.47
C GLU A 35 2.81 -1.37 14.92
N LYS A 36 3.05 -0.92 13.69
CA LYS A 36 2.21 0.07 13.01
C LYS A 36 0.93 -0.53 12.43
N TYR A 37 0.97 -1.80 12.04
CA TYR A 37 -0.11 -2.52 11.36
C TYR A 37 -0.44 -3.87 12.04
N PRO A 38 -0.79 -3.88 13.35
CA PRO A 38 -0.87 -5.11 14.15
C PRO A 38 -1.94 -6.09 13.67
N ASP A 39 -3.06 -5.56 13.16
CA ASP A 39 -4.21 -6.35 12.67
C ASP A 39 -4.06 -6.76 11.19
N TYR A 40 -3.11 -6.16 10.48
CA TYR A 40 -2.90 -6.42 9.05
C TYR A 40 -1.77 -7.39 8.81
N ILE A 41 -0.69 -7.32 9.56
CA ILE A 41 0.44 -8.24 9.47
C ILE A 41 0.19 -9.36 10.47
N ASP A 42 0.49 -10.61 10.15
CA ASP A 42 0.30 -11.72 11.09
C ASP A 42 1.64 -12.16 11.72
N GLY A 43 2.30 -13.11 11.06
CA GLY A 43 3.60 -13.69 11.38
C GLY A 43 4.31 -14.13 10.10
N ILE A 44 5.49 -14.72 10.24
CA ILE A 44 6.31 -15.20 9.13
C ILE A 44 6.10 -16.70 8.96
N ILE A 45 5.72 -17.08 7.75
CA ILE A 45 5.60 -18.47 7.31
C ILE A 45 6.98 -18.96 6.88
N SER A 46 7.30 -20.20 7.21
CA SER A 46 8.51 -20.86 6.74
C SER A 46 8.19 -22.16 6.02
N SER A 47 9.02 -22.52 5.05
CA SER A 47 8.89 -23.74 4.24
C SER A 47 8.88 -25.00 5.12
N SER A 48 9.72 -25.02 6.15
CA SER A 48 9.82 -26.12 7.11
C SER A 48 10.07 -25.61 8.54
N GLN A 49 10.30 -26.53 9.48
CA GLN A 49 10.73 -26.18 10.83
C GLN A 49 12.07 -25.43 10.78
N LEU A 50 12.26 -24.41 11.62
CA LEU A 50 13.42 -23.50 11.56
C LEU A 50 14.79 -24.23 11.66
N SER A 51 14.85 -25.35 12.37
CA SER A 51 16.04 -26.19 12.50
C SER A 51 16.38 -26.99 11.24
N ASN A 52 15.47 -27.05 10.25
CA ASN A 52 15.63 -27.81 9.01
C ASN A 52 15.87 -26.87 7.82
N ILE A 53 15.78 -25.55 8.02
CA ILE A 53 16.07 -24.55 6.99
C ILE A 53 17.55 -24.21 7.08
N HIS A 54 18.34 -24.79 6.18
CA HIS A 54 19.78 -24.54 6.08
C HIS A 54 20.05 -23.25 5.32
N LEU A 55 20.71 -22.29 5.96
CA LEU A 55 21.17 -21.05 5.32
C LEU A 55 22.59 -21.20 4.75
N THR A 56 23.40 -22.04 5.41
CA THR A 56 24.66 -22.59 4.90
C THR A 56 24.76 -24.06 5.28
N ASP A 57 25.82 -24.74 4.86
CA ASP A 57 26.06 -26.16 5.19
C ASP A 57 26.06 -26.44 6.71
N ASN A 58 26.48 -25.46 7.53
CA ASN A 58 26.64 -25.62 8.98
C ASN A 58 25.72 -24.72 9.82
N LEU A 59 24.87 -23.90 9.19
CA LEU A 59 24.05 -22.91 9.89
C LEU A 59 22.59 -23.04 9.48
N THR A 60 21.72 -23.32 10.45
CA THR A 60 20.27 -23.31 10.24
C THR A 60 19.67 -21.93 10.56
N LEU A 61 18.43 -21.72 10.15
CA LEU A 61 17.68 -20.53 10.56
C LEU A 61 17.51 -20.48 12.08
N ALA A 62 17.24 -21.61 12.74
CA ALA A 62 17.16 -21.66 14.20
C ALA A 62 18.48 -21.22 14.88
N ASP A 63 19.62 -21.70 14.39
CA ASP A 63 20.93 -21.31 14.92
C ASP A 63 21.18 -19.80 14.72
N SER A 64 20.83 -19.29 13.53
CA SER A 64 20.99 -17.86 13.20
C SER A 64 20.16 -16.95 14.10
N LEU A 65 18.93 -17.37 14.45
CA LEU A 65 18.08 -16.65 15.39
C LEU A 65 18.68 -16.67 16.81
N GLU A 66 19.30 -17.78 17.20
CA GLU A 66 19.96 -17.93 18.50
C GLU A 66 21.26 -17.11 18.60
N LEU A 67 21.92 -16.82 17.48
CA LEU A 67 23.11 -15.97 17.42
C LEU A 67 22.80 -14.46 17.50
N ILE A 68 21.52 -14.05 17.47
CA ILE A 68 21.14 -12.64 17.66
C ILE A 68 21.55 -12.17 19.07
N ASP A 69 22.46 -11.21 19.12
CA ASP A 69 23.03 -10.62 20.34
C ASP A 69 21.99 -9.91 21.23
N ASN A 70 20.99 -9.28 20.61
CA ASN A 70 19.93 -8.57 21.31
C ASN A 70 18.82 -9.54 21.77
N LYS A 71 18.71 -9.75 23.09
CA LYS A 71 17.71 -10.64 23.71
C LYS A 71 16.26 -10.30 23.36
N GLU A 72 15.91 -9.02 23.25
CA GLU A 72 14.56 -8.60 22.90
C GLU A 72 14.23 -8.99 21.46
N ILE A 73 15.12 -8.67 20.52
CA ILE A 73 14.95 -9.02 19.10
C ILE A 73 14.97 -10.52 18.90
N LYS A 74 15.83 -11.26 19.61
CA LYS A 74 15.84 -12.73 19.62
C LYS A 74 14.49 -13.29 20.07
N ASN A 75 13.98 -12.85 21.21
CA ASN A 75 12.69 -13.36 21.72
C ASN A 75 11.54 -13.04 20.77
N TYR A 76 11.56 -11.83 20.19
CA TYR A 76 10.58 -11.40 19.20
C TYR A 76 10.66 -12.23 17.92
N SER A 77 11.86 -12.58 17.46
CA SER A 77 12.02 -13.37 16.23
C SER A 77 11.39 -14.76 16.38
N PHE A 78 11.60 -15.45 17.50
CA PHE A 78 10.93 -16.74 17.74
C PHE A 78 9.40 -16.62 17.85
N SER A 79 8.85 -15.48 18.28
CA SER A 79 7.39 -15.31 18.37
C SER A 79 6.72 -15.05 17.02
N ILE A 80 7.44 -14.50 16.04
CA ILE A 80 6.91 -14.24 14.70
C ILE A 80 7.09 -15.42 13.73
N PHE A 81 8.11 -16.27 13.93
CA PHE A 81 8.36 -17.49 13.15
C PHE A 81 7.58 -18.70 13.69
N THR A 82 6.27 -18.56 13.87
CA THR A 82 5.41 -19.60 14.46
C THR A 82 4.62 -20.41 13.43
N LYS A 83 4.68 -20.01 12.14
CA LYS A 83 3.83 -20.56 11.08
C LYS A 83 4.60 -21.52 10.19
N TYR A 84 4.61 -22.80 10.55
CA TYR A 84 5.23 -23.85 9.75
C TYR A 84 4.52 -25.21 9.89
N PRO A 85 4.72 -26.12 8.91
CA PRO A 85 5.29 -25.86 7.58
C PRO A 85 4.26 -25.16 6.67
N ILE A 86 4.71 -24.63 5.54
CA ILE A 86 3.91 -23.76 4.67
C ILE A 86 2.60 -24.41 4.17
N GLU A 87 2.57 -25.73 3.99
CA GLU A 87 1.40 -26.53 3.57
C GLU A 87 0.21 -26.42 4.54
N LYS A 88 0.46 -26.08 5.81
CA LYS A 88 -0.62 -25.89 6.79
C LYS A 88 -1.36 -24.58 6.63
N PHE A 89 -0.79 -23.65 5.85
CA PHE A 89 -1.29 -22.29 5.71
C PHE A 89 -1.71 -21.96 4.28
N LEU A 90 -1.09 -22.60 3.28
CA LEU A 90 -1.27 -22.29 1.86
C LEU A 90 -1.43 -23.57 1.03
N ASP A 91 -2.20 -23.48 -0.06
CA ASP A 91 -2.44 -24.59 -0.99
C ASP A 91 -1.25 -24.78 -1.94
N ILE A 92 -0.46 -25.83 -1.67
CA ILE A 92 0.71 -26.20 -2.49
C ILE A 92 0.30 -27.02 -3.71
N ASP A 93 -0.74 -27.84 -3.57
CA ASP A 93 -1.18 -28.76 -4.63
C ASP A 93 -1.65 -27.98 -5.86
N ALA A 94 -2.28 -26.82 -5.65
CA ALA A 94 -2.66 -25.91 -6.73
C ALA A 94 -1.46 -25.49 -7.59
N VAL A 95 -0.32 -25.14 -6.98
CA VAL A 95 0.89 -24.71 -7.71
C VAL A 95 1.57 -25.90 -8.37
N TRP A 96 1.60 -27.05 -7.72
CA TRP A 96 2.14 -28.28 -8.33
C TRP A 96 1.35 -28.71 -9.56
N ALA A 97 0.02 -28.54 -9.55
CA ALA A 97 -0.85 -28.84 -10.67
C ALA A 97 -0.59 -27.93 -11.89
N GLU A 98 -0.02 -26.72 -11.70
CA GLU A 98 0.35 -25.83 -12.82
C GLU A 98 1.46 -26.43 -13.70
N GLY A 99 2.27 -27.35 -13.16
CA GLY A 99 3.31 -28.09 -13.90
C GLY A 99 4.45 -27.24 -14.46
N ASN A 100 4.56 -25.97 -14.07
CA ASN A 100 5.64 -25.07 -14.47
C ASN A 100 6.74 -25.03 -13.40
N GLU A 101 7.99 -24.93 -13.84
CA GLU A 101 9.13 -24.74 -12.93
C GLU A 101 9.35 -23.24 -12.72
N HIS A 102 9.34 -22.81 -11.46
CA HIS A 102 9.56 -21.43 -11.07
C HIS A 102 10.95 -21.27 -10.48
N TYR A 103 11.69 -20.26 -10.94
CA TYR A 103 13.04 -20.02 -10.47
C TYR A 103 13.40 -18.54 -10.36
N PHE A 104 14.21 -18.24 -9.35
CA PHE A 104 14.87 -16.97 -9.17
C PHE A 104 16.31 -17.06 -9.66
N VAL A 105 16.80 -16.03 -10.36
CA VAL A 105 18.18 -16.00 -10.84
C VAL A 105 19.03 -15.21 -9.85
N LEU A 106 19.97 -15.87 -9.20
CA LEU A 106 20.94 -15.27 -8.28
C LEU A 106 22.35 -15.43 -8.86
N ASP A 107 23.02 -14.33 -9.21
CA ASP A 107 24.38 -14.37 -9.78
C ASP A 107 24.56 -15.30 -10.99
N THR A 108 23.50 -15.49 -11.80
CA THR A 108 23.38 -16.45 -12.94
C THR A 108 22.97 -17.88 -12.61
N VAL A 109 22.78 -18.22 -11.34
CA VAL A 109 22.29 -19.55 -10.92
C VAL A 109 20.79 -19.52 -10.71
N ASN A 110 20.09 -20.48 -11.32
CA ASN A 110 18.66 -20.70 -11.07
C ASN A 110 18.48 -21.36 -9.69
N LYS A 111 17.68 -20.71 -8.84
CA LYS A 111 17.28 -21.18 -7.52
C LYS A 111 15.80 -21.50 -7.56
N ASP A 112 15.40 -22.63 -6.97
CA ASP A 112 13.99 -23.01 -6.87
C ASP A 112 13.19 -21.89 -6.18
N ALA A 113 12.02 -21.59 -6.76
CA ALA A 113 11.15 -20.51 -6.31
C ALA A 113 9.71 -20.98 -6.13
N LEU A 114 9.50 -22.28 -5.90
CA LEU A 114 8.18 -22.87 -5.67
C LEU A 114 7.41 -22.15 -4.54
N PHE A 115 8.01 -21.99 -3.35
CA PHE A 115 7.34 -21.33 -2.23
C PHE A 115 7.10 -19.84 -2.50
N ILE A 116 7.97 -19.21 -3.29
CA ILE A 116 7.77 -17.81 -3.72
C ILE A 116 6.52 -17.70 -4.60
N LYS A 117 6.31 -18.65 -5.53
CA LYS A 117 5.09 -18.72 -6.33
C LYS A 117 3.86 -18.91 -5.44
N ILE A 118 3.92 -19.80 -4.47
CA ILE A 118 2.80 -20.06 -3.55
C ILE A 118 2.41 -18.77 -2.80
N ILE A 119 3.37 -18.05 -2.21
CA ILE A 119 3.05 -16.80 -1.50
C ILE A 119 2.55 -15.69 -2.44
N SER A 120 2.98 -15.69 -3.71
CA SER A 120 2.53 -14.69 -4.69
C SER A 120 1.06 -14.85 -5.05
N ASN A 121 0.55 -16.09 -5.14
CA ASN A 121 -0.87 -16.36 -5.40
C ASN A 121 -1.77 -15.80 -4.28
N GLU A 122 -1.23 -15.70 -3.07
CA GLU A 122 -1.90 -15.16 -1.88
C GLU A 122 -1.65 -13.67 -1.69
N ASN A 123 -1.04 -13.00 -2.67
CA ASN A 123 -0.61 -11.60 -2.58
C ASN A 123 0.18 -11.34 -1.28
N GLY A 124 1.07 -12.25 -0.90
CA GLY A 124 1.94 -12.08 0.26
C GLY A 124 3.25 -11.36 -0.07
N ILE A 125 4.10 -11.21 0.94
CA ILE A 125 5.39 -10.50 0.89
C ILE A 125 6.51 -11.47 1.24
N LEU A 126 7.64 -11.39 0.55
CA LEU A 126 8.84 -12.10 0.96
C LEU A 126 9.53 -11.41 2.14
N PHE A 127 9.99 -12.20 3.09
CA PHE A 127 10.94 -11.82 4.11
C PHE A 127 12.30 -12.36 3.65
N SER A 128 13.12 -11.52 3.04
CA SER A 128 14.44 -11.90 2.52
C SER A 128 15.55 -11.30 3.34
N LEU A 129 16.73 -11.90 3.24
CA LEU A 129 17.95 -11.35 3.83
C LEU A 129 18.69 -10.52 2.78
N ASN A 130 19.06 -9.29 3.12
CA ASN A 130 19.88 -8.42 2.27
C ASN A 130 21.34 -8.87 2.24
N LEU A 131 21.57 -10.00 1.58
CA LEU A 131 22.88 -10.65 1.44
C LEU A 131 23.45 -10.51 0.02
N HIS A 132 22.60 -10.13 -0.94
CA HIS A 132 23.02 -9.94 -2.33
C HIS A 132 22.19 -8.86 -3.03
N THR A 133 22.77 -8.19 -4.02
CA THR A 133 22.12 -7.11 -4.77
C THR A 133 20.86 -7.57 -5.52
N ASP A 134 20.79 -8.84 -5.89
CA ASP A 134 19.59 -9.42 -6.50
C ASP A 134 18.45 -9.63 -5.51
N LEU A 135 18.76 -9.90 -4.24
CA LEU A 135 17.78 -10.03 -3.16
C LEU A 135 17.39 -8.68 -2.55
N ALA A 136 18.25 -7.67 -2.69
CA ALA A 136 18.08 -6.31 -2.16
C ALA A 136 17.20 -5.42 -3.06
N LYS A 137 16.05 -5.95 -3.50
CA LYS A 137 15.11 -5.27 -4.40
C LYS A 137 13.71 -5.26 -3.78
N ASN A 138 12.98 -4.16 -3.96
CA ASN A 138 11.63 -3.97 -3.42
C ASN A 138 10.64 -5.03 -3.90
N SER A 139 10.82 -5.51 -5.13
CA SER A 139 10.10 -6.67 -5.65
C SER A 139 11.09 -7.59 -6.38
N LEU A 140 10.95 -8.90 -6.17
CA LEU A 140 11.76 -9.91 -6.85
C LEU A 140 11.03 -10.42 -8.09
N ILE A 141 11.75 -10.56 -9.20
CA ILE A 141 11.22 -11.13 -10.44
C ILE A 141 11.49 -12.62 -10.43
N ILE A 142 10.42 -13.41 -10.52
CA ILE A 142 10.48 -14.86 -10.60
C ILE A 142 10.18 -15.28 -12.03
N ASN A 143 11.05 -16.13 -12.56
CA ASN A 143 10.95 -16.66 -13.90
C ASN A 143 10.20 -17.99 -13.88
N SER A 144 9.61 -18.33 -15.01
CA SER A 144 8.89 -19.58 -15.20
C SER A 144 9.35 -20.24 -16.50
N SER A 145 9.37 -21.58 -16.54
CA SER A 145 9.74 -22.35 -17.74
C SER A 145 8.87 -22.02 -18.97
N ASN A 146 7.65 -21.56 -18.76
CA ASN A 146 6.71 -21.11 -19.81
C ASN A 146 6.87 -19.63 -20.21
N SER A 147 7.92 -18.95 -19.73
CA SER A 147 8.20 -17.51 -19.96
C SER A 147 7.18 -16.52 -19.36
N THR A 148 6.27 -16.96 -18.48
CA THR A 148 5.40 -16.04 -17.72
C THR A 148 6.07 -15.64 -16.41
N ASN A 149 6.83 -14.55 -16.45
CA ASN A 149 7.46 -14.01 -15.26
C ASN A 149 6.43 -13.28 -14.39
N PHE A 150 6.65 -13.31 -13.08
CA PHE A 150 5.85 -12.53 -12.12
C PHE A 150 6.77 -11.81 -11.13
N SER A 151 6.22 -10.82 -10.43
CA SER A 151 6.91 -10.12 -9.37
C SER A 151 6.25 -10.36 -8.03
N VAL A 152 7.04 -10.41 -6.96
CA VAL A 152 6.56 -10.50 -5.58
C VAL A 152 7.23 -9.41 -4.74
N ASP A 153 6.47 -8.74 -3.89
CA ASP A 153 7.01 -7.73 -3.00
C ASP A 153 7.91 -8.34 -1.94
N ASN A 154 8.91 -7.59 -1.49
CA ASN A 154 10.01 -8.12 -0.71
C ASN A 154 10.46 -7.14 0.37
N LEU A 155 10.40 -7.58 1.62
CA LEU A 155 11.01 -6.93 2.77
C LEU A 155 12.41 -7.52 3.00
N TYR A 156 13.45 -6.69 2.88
CA TYR A 156 14.85 -7.11 3.00
C TYR A 156 15.64 -6.31 4.05
N GLY A 157 14.97 -5.60 4.95
CA GLY A 157 15.60 -5.07 6.17
C GLY A 157 16.38 -3.76 6.01
N LEU A 158 15.99 -2.93 5.04
CA LEU A 158 16.42 -1.53 4.97
C LEU A 158 15.22 -0.59 5.17
N THR A 159 15.42 0.53 5.87
CA THR A 159 14.36 1.50 6.14
C THR A 159 13.64 2.02 4.86
N PRO A 160 14.32 2.37 3.75
CA PRO A 160 13.62 2.76 2.51
C PRO A 160 12.75 1.64 1.91
N ASN A 161 13.13 0.38 2.15
CA ASN A 161 12.35 -0.76 1.72
C ASN A 161 11.14 -1.00 2.63
N THR A 162 11.28 -0.77 3.94
CA THR A 162 10.16 -0.76 4.88
C THR A 162 9.11 0.28 4.51
N GLU A 163 9.54 1.50 4.14
CA GLU A 163 8.66 2.56 3.65
C GLU A 163 7.89 2.13 2.39
N PHE A 164 8.56 1.47 1.46
CA PHE A 164 7.92 0.90 0.26
C PHE A 164 6.82 -0.12 0.64
N ILE A 165 7.12 -1.06 1.54
CA ILE A 165 6.14 -2.06 2.00
C ILE A 165 4.97 -1.40 2.74
N GLU A 166 5.25 -0.37 3.54
CA GLU A 166 4.21 0.43 4.18
C GLU A 166 3.26 1.08 3.15
N GLU A 167 3.77 1.61 2.04
CA GLU A 167 2.93 2.17 0.98
C GLU A 167 2.04 1.10 0.33
N ILE A 168 2.54 -0.12 0.13
CA ILE A 168 1.74 -1.24 -0.38
C ILE A 168 0.60 -1.58 0.58
N ILE A 169 0.90 -1.73 1.88
CA ILE A 169 -0.11 -2.03 2.89
C ILE A 169 -1.17 -0.92 2.92
N LYS A 170 -0.78 0.36 2.95
CA LYS A 170 -1.73 1.49 2.93
C LYS A 170 -2.62 1.48 1.70
N LYS A 171 -2.06 1.22 0.51
CA LYS A 171 -2.85 1.13 -0.73
C LYS A 171 -3.90 0.03 -0.66
N GLU A 172 -3.56 -1.11 -0.04
CA GLU A 172 -4.51 -2.20 0.18
C GLU A 172 -5.56 -1.91 1.25
N GLU A 173 -5.21 -1.19 2.32
CA GLU A 173 -6.19 -0.69 3.29
C GLU A 173 -7.20 0.21 2.60
N ILE A 174 -6.70 1.19 1.84
CA ILE A 174 -7.52 2.12 1.07
C ILE A 174 -8.42 1.35 0.10
N SER A 175 -7.90 0.36 -0.64
CA SER A 175 -8.68 -0.36 -1.65
C SER A 175 -9.90 -1.09 -1.07
N LYS A 176 -9.83 -1.53 0.20
CA LYS A 176 -10.90 -2.23 0.92
C LYS A 176 -11.98 -1.30 1.49
N LEU A 177 -11.69 0.00 1.59
CA LEU A 177 -12.64 0.98 2.10
C LEU A 177 -13.78 1.25 1.09
N GLY A 178 -14.93 1.69 1.61
CA GLY A 178 -15.93 2.35 0.78
C GLY A 178 -15.35 3.64 0.19
N ASN A 179 -15.82 4.06 -0.98
CA ASN A 179 -15.22 5.20 -1.69
C ASN A 179 -15.30 6.52 -0.90
N LEU A 180 -16.28 6.69 -0.02
CA LEU A 180 -16.34 7.87 0.86
C LEU A 180 -15.18 7.87 1.86
N ASP A 181 -14.87 6.72 2.45
CA ASP A 181 -13.77 6.57 3.41
C ASP A 181 -12.42 6.68 2.70
N LYS A 182 -12.29 6.16 1.47
CA LYS A 182 -11.10 6.40 0.60
C LYS A 182 -10.86 7.89 0.39
N LEU A 183 -11.91 8.63 0.01
CA LEU A 183 -11.82 10.07 -0.19
C LEU A 183 -11.41 10.77 1.10
N LYS A 184 -11.98 10.36 2.25
CA LYS A 184 -11.62 10.93 3.55
C LYS A 184 -10.15 10.69 3.88
N GLN A 185 -9.62 9.50 3.62
CA GLN A 185 -8.21 9.20 3.88
C GLN A 185 -7.26 9.98 2.98
N ILE A 186 -7.56 10.08 1.67
CA ILE A 186 -6.75 10.83 0.69
C ILE A 186 -6.64 12.32 1.05
N LEU A 187 -7.72 12.88 1.59
CA LEU A 187 -7.77 14.28 2.02
C LEU A 187 -7.36 14.48 3.49
N ASN A 188 -6.75 13.47 4.11
CA ASN A 188 -6.30 13.49 5.50
C ASN A 188 -7.41 13.87 6.50
N ASN A 189 -8.51 13.10 6.48
CA ASN A 189 -9.70 13.26 7.31
C ASN A 189 -10.38 14.64 7.17
N PRO A 190 -10.96 14.94 6.00
CA PRO A 190 -11.67 16.18 5.74
C PRO A 190 -12.93 16.29 6.61
N ILE A 191 -13.36 17.52 6.88
CA ILE A 191 -14.65 17.80 7.49
C ILE A 191 -15.70 17.88 6.39
N THR A 192 -16.65 16.95 6.40
CA THR A 192 -17.68 16.79 5.37
C THR A 192 -19.03 17.34 5.83
N SER A 193 -19.74 18.04 4.95
CA SER A 193 -21.15 18.35 5.21
C SER A 193 -22.04 17.13 4.94
N LYS A 194 -23.13 16.98 5.70
CA LYS A 194 -24.16 15.96 5.40
C LYS A 194 -24.72 16.09 3.98
N LYS A 195 -24.73 17.30 3.42
CA LYS A 195 -25.18 17.52 2.03
C LYS A 195 -24.20 16.89 1.04
N PHE A 196 -22.90 17.02 1.29
CA PHE A 196 -21.87 16.38 0.48
C PHE A 196 -21.96 14.85 0.57
N GLU A 197 -21.97 14.28 1.79
CA GLU A 197 -22.02 12.83 2.00
C GLU A 197 -23.25 12.21 1.34
N ASN A 198 -24.44 12.76 1.60
CA ASN A 198 -25.68 12.28 0.97
C ASN A 198 -25.68 12.37 -0.56
N ALA A 199 -24.97 13.33 -1.14
CA ALA A 199 -24.86 13.46 -2.59
C ALA A 199 -23.82 12.49 -3.16
N PHE A 200 -22.72 12.27 -2.44
CA PHE A 200 -21.68 11.32 -2.79
C PHE A 200 -22.18 9.87 -2.74
N ASP A 201 -22.95 9.50 -1.72
CA ASP A 201 -23.49 8.14 -1.58
C ASP A 201 -24.57 7.81 -2.63
N LYS A 202 -25.18 8.83 -3.23
CA LYS A 202 -26.23 8.68 -4.26
C LYS A 202 -25.70 8.52 -5.68
N VAL A 203 -24.46 8.90 -5.93
CA VAL A 203 -23.84 8.71 -7.26
C VAL A 203 -23.27 7.30 -7.37
N SER A 204 -23.07 6.81 -8.61
CA SER A 204 -22.55 5.47 -8.82
C SER A 204 -21.09 5.34 -8.37
N LYS A 205 -20.61 4.11 -8.15
CA LYS A 205 -19.23 3.87 -7.71
C LYS A 205 -18.21 4.46 -8.69
N GLU A 206 -18.48 4.36 -9.99
CA GLU A 206 -17.64 4.92 -11.05
C GLU A 206 -17.53 6.45 -10.94
N ILE A 207 -18.63 7.11 -10.54
CA ILE A 207 -18.63 8.56 -10.28
C ILE A 207 -17.81 8.88 -9.03
N GLN A 208 -17.96 8.08 -7.97
CA GLN A 208 -17.20 8.25 -6.73
C GLN A 208 -15.70 8.09 -6.97
N ASP A 209 -15.29 7.11 -7.79
CA ASP A 209 -13.90 6.89 -8.17
C ASP A 209 -13.34 8.10 -8.95
N LEU A 210 -14.09 8.63 -9.92
CA LEU A 210 -13.69 9.84 -10.65
C LEU A 210 -13.60 11.09 -9.77
N ILE A 211 -14.40 11.18 -8.70
CA ILE A 211 -14.26 12.23 -7.69
C ILE A 211 -12.92 12.10 -6.96
N ILE A 212 -12.58 10.87 -6.53
CA ILE A 212 -11.34 10.56 -5.83
C ILE A 212 -10.13 10.90 -6.72
N GLU A 213 -10.10 10.41 -7.95
CA GLU A 213 -9.05 10.69 -8.93
C GLU A 213 -8.85 12.19 -9.15
N GLY A 214 -9.94 12.97 -9.15
CA GLY A 214 -9.90 14.42 -9.27
C GLY A 214 -9.13 15.10 -8.12
N PHE A 215 -9.30 14.62 -6.89
CA PHE A 215 -8.55 15.10 -5.73
C PHE A 215 -7.09 14.62 -5.72
N GLU A 216 -6.84 13.34 -6.03
CA GLU A 216 -5.49 12.81 -6.16
C GLU A 216 -4.67 13.59 -7.19
N THR A 217 -5.30 13.91 -8.32
CA THR A 217 -4.69 14.75 -9.36
C THR A 217 -4.29 16.11 -8.79
N ILE A 218 -5.20 16.81 -8.10
CA ILE A 218 -4.91 18.10 -7.44
C ILE A 218 -3.74 18.00 -6.46
N LEU A 219 -3.75 16.98 -5.61
CA LEU A 219 -2.70 16.76 -4.62
C LEU A 219 -1.34 16.50 -5.29
N ASN A 220 -1.33 15.72 -6.37
CA ASN A 220 -0.14 15.44 -7.15
C ASN A 220 0.41 16.70 -7.84
N TYR A 221 -0.45 17.55 -8.42
CA TYR A 221 -0.01 18.85 -8.97
C TYR A 221 0.69 19.70 -7.90
N ARG A 222 0.13 19.79 -6.70
CA ARG A 222 0.70 20.55 -5.58
C ARG A 222 2.02 19.97 -5.09
N LYS A 223 2.09 18.66 -4.90
CA LYS A 223 3.30 17.96 -4.46
C LYS A 223 4.48 18.22 -5.40
N ASN A 224 4.21 18.32 -6.70
CA ASN A 224 5.21 18.57 -7.73
C ASN A 224 5.45 20.06 -8.03
N GLY A 225 4.77 20.98 -7.32
CA GLY A 225 4.90 22.42 -7.56
C GLY A 225 4.33 22.90 -8.90
N PHE A 226 3.43 22.14 -9.52
CA PHE A 226 2.82 22.49 -10.80
C PHE A 226 1.55 23.32 -10.63
N ASN A 227 1.29 24.19 -11.61
CA ASN A 227 0.05 24.95 -11.69
C ASN A 227 -1.14 24.03 -12.01
N ILE A 228 -2.19 24.10 -11.19
CA ILE A 228 -3.41 23.33 -11.42
C ILE A 228 -4.24 24.03 -12.52
N PRO A 229 -4.66 23.34 -13.58
CA PRO A 229 -5.47 23.94 -14.62
C PRO A 229 -6.82 24.46 -14.10
N GLU A 230 -7.24 25.67 -14.50
CA GLU A 230 -8.58 26.21 -14.19
C GLU A 230 -9.73 25.33 -14.73
N THR A 231 -9.40 24.48 -15.69
CA THR A 231 -10.31 23.49 -16.27
C THR A 231 -10.69 22.39 -15.29
N LEU A 232 -9.80 22.11 -14.32
CA LEU A 232 -9.94 21.12 -13.24
C LEU A 232 -10.32 21.78 -11.91
N LEU A 233 -9.58 22.81 -11.47
CA LEU A 233 -9.82 23.48 -10.20
C LEU A 233 -9.92 24.98 -10.40
N ARG A 234 -11.01 25.60 -9.95
CA ARG A 234 -11.21 27.05 -10.05
C ARG A 234 -11.43 27.67 -8.69
N ASN A 235 -10.78 28.79 -8.43
CA ASN A 235 -11.13 29.63 -7.30
C ASN A 235 -12.43 30.42 -7.61
N VAL A 236 -13.46 30.21 -6.79
CA VAL A 236 -14.78 30.85 -6.88
C VAL A 236 -15.14 31.60 -5.60
N THR A 237 -14.12 32.14 -4.93
CA THR A 237 -14.22 32.96 -3.70
C THR A 237 -15.38 33.94 -3.79
N HIS A 238 -16.21 33.95 -2.74
CA HIS A 238 -17.38 34.81 -2.66
C HIS A 238 -17.31 35.63 -1.37
N LYS A 239 -17.18 36.97 -1.53
CA LYS A 239 -16.88 37.90 -0.43
C LYS A 239 -15.55 37.52 0.24
N ASN A 240 -15.53 37.34 1.55
CA ASN A 240 -14.33 37.05 2.34
C ASN A 240 -14.11 35.54 2.57
N HIS A 241 -14.78 34.68 1.79
CA HIS A 241 -14.70 33.23 1.95
C HIS A 241 -14.06 32.58 0.73
N THR A 242 -12.84 32.06 0.91
CA THR A 242 -12.13 31.29 -0.11
C THR A 242 -12.90 30.00 -0.40
N ILE A 243 -13.35 29.84 -1.64
CA ILE A 243 -13.99 28.61 -2.11
C ILE A 243 -13.31 28.14 -3.39
N SER A 244 -13.03 26.86 -3.42
CA SER A 244 -12.54 26.13 -4.58
C SER A 244 -13.66 25.29 -5.18
N GLU A 245 -13.72 25.28 -6.51
CA GLU A 245 -14.61 24.45 -7.33
C GLU A 245 -13.77 23.42 -8.08
N LEU A 246 -13.85 22.14 -7.67
CA LEU A 246 -13.35 21.02 -8.46
C LEU A 246 -14.39 20.66 -9.53
N LYS A 247 -13.94 20.70 -10.79
CA LYS A 247 -14.75 20.49 -11.98
C LYS A 247 -14.48 19.11 -12.54
N LEU A 248 -15.41 18.19 -12.30
CA LEU A 248 -15.40 16.91 -12.99
C LEU A 248 -16.00 17.11 -14.39
N ARG A 249 -15.34 16.52 -15.37
CA ARG A 249 -15.75 16.53 -16.78
C ARG A 249 -16.10 15.10 -17.19
N ASP A 250 -16.65 15.00 -18.39
CA ASP A 250 -17.07 13.78 -19.10
C ASP A 250 -16.50 12.45 -18.55
N PRO A 251 -17.33 11.42 -18.27
CA PRO A 251 -18.78 11.34 -18.51
C PRO A 251 -19.62 12.15 -17.52
N ILE A 252 -18.99 12.82 -16.54
CA ILE A 252 -19.69 13.34 -15.37
C ILE A 252 -19.61 14.85 -15.32
N ALA A 253 -20.76 15.48 -15.51
CA ALA A 253 -20.90 16.91 -15.37
C ALA A 253 -21.24 17.27 -13.90
N LYS A 254 -20.28 17.12 -12.97
CA LYS A 254 -20.44 17.46 -11.55
C LYS A 254 -19.46 18.54 -11.08
N ARG A 255 -19.80 19.25 -10.00
CA ARG A 255 -19.01 20.30 -9.36
C ARG A 255 -18.92 20.04 -7.87
N ILE A 256 -17.71 20.08 -7.33
CA ILE A 256 -17.49 19.96 -5.88
C ILE A 256 -17.02 21.31 -5.36
N TYR A 257 -17.71 21.82 -4.35
CA TYR A 257 -17.35 23.06 -3.68
C TYR A 257 -16.75 22.75 -2.31
N PHE A 258 -15.56 23.27 -2.06
CA PHE A 258 -14.83 23.04 -0.83
C PHE A 258 -13.92 24.22 -0.50
N THR A 259 -13.37 24.21 0.71
CA THR A 259 -12.24 25.08 1.08
C THR A 259 -11.18 24.27 1.80
N GLU A 260 -10.01 24.88 1.96
CA GLU A 260 -8.88 24.32 2.69
C GLU A 260 -8.35 25.40 3.63
N ILE A 261 -8.31 25.08 4.93
CA ILE A 261 -7.86 26.00 5.97
C ILE A 261 -6.87 25.22 6.83
N ASP A 262 -5.65 25.74 6.96
CA ASP A 262 -4.56 25.13 7.74
C ASP A 262 -4.32 23.65 7.40
N GLY A 263 -4.42 23.29 6.12
CA GLY A 263 -4.23 21.93 5.61
C GLY A 263 -5.42 20.98 5.80
N ILE A 264 -6.54 21.46 6.37
CA ILE A 264 -7.77 20.69 6.55
C ILE A 264 -8.75 21.03 5.42
N TYR A 265 -9.26 20.02 4.74
CA TYR A 265 -10.29 20.15 3.70
C TYR A 265 -11.69 20.19 4.32
N TYR A 266 -12.52 21.12 3.84
CA TYR A 266 -13.92 21.28 4.23
C TYR A 266 -14.81 21.07 3.01
N LEU A 267 -15.43 19.89 2.88
CA LEU A 267 -16.22 19.50 1.71
C LEU A 267 -17.68 19.93 1.89
N ALA A 268 -18.08 20.96 1.15
CA ALA A 268 -19.36 21.64 1.34
C ALA A 268 -20.50 20.97 0.57
N SER A 269 -20.32 20.74 -0.73
CA SER A 269 -21.34 20.09 -1.57
C SER A 269 -20.80 19.50 -2.86
N LEU A 270 -21.55 18.54 -3.39
CA LEU A 270 -21.42 17.94 -4.72
C LEU A 270 -22.70 18.28 -5.50
N GLU A 271 -22.56 19.02 -6.60
CA GLU A 271 -23.67 19.54 -7.40
C GLU A 271 -23.53 19.10 -8.86
N ASP A 272 -24.63 19.13 -9.61
CA ASP A 272 -24.57 19.04 -11.07
C ASP A 272 -23.95 20.29 -11.69
N LYS A 273 -23.29 20.11 -12.84
CA LYS A 273 -22.86 21.20 -13.69
C LYS A 273 -24.11 21.96 -14.11
N PRO A 274 -24.18 23.27 -13.85
CA PRO A 274 -25.30 24.08 -14.30
C PRO A 274 -25.53 23.98 -15.81
N LEU A 275 -26.80 23.99 -16.21
CA LEU A 275 -27.19 23.99 -17.62
C LEU A 275 -26.77 25.31 -18.30
N LYS A 276 -26.51 25.29 -19.61
CA LYS A 276 -25.97 26.46 -20.34
C LYS A 276 -26.86 27.71 -20.21
N ASP A 277 -28.17 27.53 -20.22
CA ASP A 277 -29.18 28.60 -20.13
C ASP A 277 -29.33 29.17 -18.71
N ARG A 278 -28.84 28.47 -17.68
CA ARG A 278 -28.97 28.85 -16.26
C ARG A 278 -27.63 28.98 -15.53
N LEU A 279 -26.53 28.86 -16.26
CA LEU A 279 -25.17 28.71 -15.76
C LEU A 279 -24.85 29.72 -14.65
N THR A 280 -25.03 31.00 -14.92
CA THR A 280 -24.65 32.08 -13.99
C THR A 280 -25.50 32.07 -12.71
N LYS A 281 -26.81 31.82 -12.83
CA LYS A 281 -27.75 31.90 -11.69
C LYS A 281 -27.62 30.68 -10.79
N GLU A 282 -27.60 29.48 -11.37
CA GLU A 282 -27.44 28.23 -10.63
C GLU A 282 -26.06 28.14 -9.99
N GLN A 283 -24.98 28.45 -10.71
CA GLN A 283 -23.63 28.45 -10.15
C GLN A 283 -23.50 29.43 -8.98
N SER A 284 -24.05 30.64 -9.11
CA SER A 284 -24.07 31.61 -8.01
C SER A 284 -24.83 31.09 -6.78
N SER A 285 -25.92 30.35 -7.00
CA SER A 285 -26.66 29.73 -5.90
C SER A 285 -25.87 28.59 -5.25
N HIS A 286 -25.19 27.76 -6.04
CA HIS A 286 -24.33 26.69 -5.52
C HIS A 286 -23.23 27.26 -4.63
N ILE A 287 -22.52 28.29 -5.12
CA ILE A 287 -21.45 28.96 -4.36
C ILE A 287 -21.98 29.57 -3.06
N LYS A 288 -23.11 30.29 -3.09
CA LYS A 288 -23.71 30.86 -1.88
C LYS A 288 -24.08 29.79 -0.85
N ASN A 289 -24.65 28.68 -1.30
CA ASN A 289 -25.00 27.55 -0.42
C ASN A 289 -23.74 26.89 0.15
N ALA A 290 -22.69 26.72 -0.65
CA ALA A 290 -21.40 26.20 -0.21
C ALA A 290 -20.76 27.10 0.84
N VAL A 291 -20.79 28.43 0.68
CA VAL A 291 -20.34 29.39 1.71
C VAL A 291 -21.08 29.17 3.03
N SER A 292 -22.41 29.02 2.99
CA SER A 292 -23.20 28.77 4.19
C SER A 292 -22.76 27.48 4.88
N LYS A 293 -22.56 26.42 4.12
CA LYS A 293 -22.13 25.13 4.66
C LYS A 293 -20.72 25.17 5.22
N ILE A 294 -19.78 25.81 4.54
CA ILE A 294 -18.41 25.96 5.05
C ILE A 294 -18.39 26.69 6.38
N LYS A 295 -19.21 27.75 6.55
CA LYS A 295 -19.34 28.42 7.84
C LYS A 295 -19.85 27.49 8.94
N GLU A 296 -20.80 26.61 8.63
CA GLU A 296 -21.28 25.61 9.58
C GLU A 296 -20.21 24.56 9.93
N LEU A 297 -19.29 24.26 9.02
CA LEU A 297 -18.24 23.26 9.25
C LEU A 297 -16.99 23.80 9.97
N VAL A 298 -16.74 25.10 9.87
CA VAL A 298 -15.57 25.77 10.48
C VAL A 298 -15.86 26.26 11.89
N ASN A 299 -17.13 26.47 12.24
CA ASN A 299 -17.58 26.89 13.58
C ASN A 299 -17.83 25.67 14.48
#